data_AF-A0AAA9ZCP6-F1
#
_entry.id   AF-A0AAA9ZCP6-F1
#
_cell.length_a   1.000
_cell.length_b   1.000
_cell.length_c   1.000
_cell.angle_alpha   90.00
_cell.angle_beta   90.00
_cell.angle_gamma   90.00
#
_symmetry.space_group_name_H-M   'P 1'
#
loop_
_entity.id
_entity.type
_entity.pdbx_description
1 polymer ?
#
loop_
_entity_poly.entity_id
_entity_poly.type
_entity_poly.pdbx_seq_one_letter_code
_entity_poly.pdbx_strand_id
1 'polypeptide(L)'
;MPQEDGYWTRPGVLRVHPLAYISCREKLPGSFEIVHAKDATGHFFNSRLIIIFIIGKATKAFISLPKCKGVNLSIAEERDK
;
A
#
# COMPACT_ATOMS: atom_id res chain seq x y z
N MET A 1 17.04 12.57 -1.34
CA MET A 1 17.80 11.31 -1.32
C MET A 1 16.80 10.17 -1.46
N PRO A 2 16.76 9.42 -2.56
CA PRO A 2 15.94 8.23 -2.64
C PRO A 2 16.81 7.04 -2.19
N GLN A 3 16.43 6.42 -1.08
CA GLN A 3 17.05 5.21 -0.57
C GLN A 3 16.70 4.08 -1.54
N GLU A 4 17.72 3.50 -2.18
CA GLU A 4 17.57 2.40 -3.10
C GLU A 4 17.19 1.13 -2.32
N ASP A 5 16.00 0.60 -2.60
CA ASP A 5 15.67 -0.80 -2.33
C ASP A 5 14.91 -1.38 -3.53
N GLY A 6 15.50 -2.46 -4.05
CA GLY A 6 15.14 -3.09 -5.32
C GLY A 6 13.73 -3.67 -5.35
N TYR A 7 13.32 -4.03 -6.57
CA TYR A 7 12.06 -4.66 -7.00
C TYR A 7 10.92 -3.73 -7.48
N TRP A 8 11.02 -2.41 -7.33
CA TRP A 8 9.87 -1.52 -7.56
C TRP A 8 9.75 -0.90 -8.96
N THR A 9 10.74 -1.08 -9.84
CA THR A 9 10.75 -0.45 -11.18
C THR A 9 11.10 -1.39 -12.32
N ARG A 10 11.04 -2.72 -12.13
CA ARG A 10 11.28 -3.67 -13.23
C ARG A 10 10.20 -3.49 -14.31
N PRO A 11 10.59 -3.22 -15.58
CA PRO A 11 9.63 -3.17 -16.67
C PRO A 11 8.85 -4.48 -16.75
N GLY A 12 7.52 -4.40 -16.72
CA GLY A 12 6.63 -5.57 -16.84
C GLY A 12 6.11 -6.17 -15.53
N VAL A 13 6.50 -5.66 -14.35
CA VAL A 13 5.92 -6.08 -13.07
C VAL A 13 4.92 -5.02 -12.59
N LEU A 14 3.66 -5.42 -12.40
CA LEU A 14 2.64 -4.53 -11.83
C LEU A 14 2.99 -4.23 -10.37
N ARG A 15 3.02 -2.95 -10.03
CA ARG A 15 3.28 -2.49 -8.67
C ARG A 15 2.12 -2.89 -7.74
N VAL A 16 2.39 -3.71 -6.73
CA VAL A 16 1.41 -4.08 -5.70
C VAL A 16 1.76 -3.35 -4.40
N HIS A 17 0.76 -2.72 -3.78
CA HIS A 17 0.92 -2.02 -2.51
C HIS A 17 0.58 -2.93 -1.32
N PRO A 18 1.16 -2.66 -0.12
CA PRO A 18 0.81 -3.35 1.12
C PRO A 18 -0.62 -3.06 1.56
N LEU A 19 -1.11 -3.85 2.52
CA LEU A 19 -2.42 -3.64 3.13
C LEU A 19 -2.44 -2.36 3.94
N ALA A 20 -3.49 -1.55 3.79
CA ALA A 20 -3.57 -0.24 4.41
C ALA A 20 -5.00 0.21 4.68
N TYR A 21 -5.10 1.19 5.56
CA TYR A 21 -6.32 1.91 5.87
C TYR A 21 -6.46 3.12 4.94
N ILE A 22 -7.63 3.27 4.33
CA ILE A 22 -7.92 4.41 3.47
C ILE A 22 -8.22 5.62 4.36
N SER A 23 -7.46 6.70 4.19
CA SER A 23 -7.61 7.94 4.98
C SER A 23 -8.46 8.97 4.24
N CYS A 24 -8.13 9.23 2.96
CA CYS A 24 -8.81 10.24 2.15
C CYS A 24 -8.93 9.77 0.69
N ARG A 25 -10.05 10.13 0.06
CA ARG A 25 -10.27 9.99 -1.38
C ARG A 25 -10.42 11.38 -1.98
N GLU A 26 -9.44 11.76 -2.79
CA GLU A 26 -9.46 13.00 -3.55
C GLU A 26 -10.15 12.77 -4.90
N LYS A 27 -11.25 13.49 -5.11
CA LYS A 27 -11.98 13.46 -6.37
C LYS A 27 -11.65 14.70 -7.18
N LEU A 28 -11.00 14.48 -8.32
CA LEU A 28 -10.66 15.52 -9.28
C LEU A 28 -11.57 15.37 -10.51
N PRO A 29 -12.42 16.36 -10.83
CA PRO A 29 -13.29 16.28 -11.99
C PRO A 29 -12.44 16.23 -13.27
N GLY A 30 -12.62 15.18 -14.07
CA GLY A 30 -11.88 14.98 -15.33
C GLY A 30 -10.49 14.36 -15.19
N SER A 31 -10.06 13.98 -13.98
CA SER A 31 -8.79 13.28 -13.74
C SER A 31 -8.99 11.99 -12.95
N PHE A 32 -7.90 11.27 -12.71
CA PHE A 32 -7.92 10.06 -11.89
C PHE A 32 -8.14 10.43 -10.43
N GLU A 33 -9.02 9.69 -9.77
CA GLU A 33 -9.18 9.80 -8.32
C GLU A 33 -7.95 9.24 -7.62
N ILE A 34 -7.42 10.03 -6.69
CA ILE A 34 -6.27 9.68 -5.88
C ILE A 34 -6.76 9.25 -4.51
N VAL A 35 -6.26 8.13 -4.03
CA VAL A 35 -6.57 7.63 -2.69
C VAL A 35 -5.31 7.65 -1.86
N HIS A 36 -5.41 8.30 -0.71
CA HIS A 36 -4.37 8.33 0.31
C HIS A 36 -4.63 7.20 1.31
N ALA A 37 -3.67 6.29 1.42
CA ALA A 37 -3.74 5.15 2.31
C ALA A 37 -2.57 5.16 3.31
N LYS A 38 -2.81 4.58 4.49
CA LYS A 38 -1.86 4.48 5.60
C LYS A 38 -1.72 3.03 6.03
N ASP A 39 -0.49 2.52 6.01
CA ASP A 39 -0.18 1.17 6.51
C ASP A 39 -0.20 1.14 8.06
N ALA A 40 -0.23 -0.06 8.65
CA ALA A 40 -0.15 -0.31 10.09
C ALA A 40 1.15 0.24 10.71
N THR A 41 2.26 0.25 9.98
CA THR A 41 3.55 0.81 10.41
C THR A 41 3.59 2.34 10.34
N GLY A 42 2.55 2.97 9.80
CA GLY A 42 2.44 4.42 9.72
C GLY A 42 2.97 5.04 8.43
N HIS A 43 3.43 4.23 7.48
CA HIS A 43 3.81 4.68 6.14
C HIS A 43 2.57 5.12 5.34
N PHE A 44 2.70 6.23 4.63
CA PHE A 44 1.66 6.75 3.73
C PHE A 44 2.03 6.48 2.28
N PHE A 45 1.03 6.07 1.49
CA PHE A 45 1.18 5.97 0.04
C PHE A 45 -0.10 6.41 -0.66
N ASN A 46 0.07 6.79 -1.92
CA ASN A 46 -1.01 7.23 -2.79
C ASN A 46 -1.15 6.25 -3.94
N SER A 47 -2.37 5.85 -4.25
CA SER A 47 -2.66 5.02 -5.41
C SER A 47 -3.90 5.51 -6.13
N ARG A 48 -4.08 5.01 -7.36
CA ARG A 48 -5.29 5.23 -8.15
C ARG A 48 -6.38 4.28 -7.67
N LEU A 49 -7.64 4.72 -7.70
CA LEU A 49 -8.77 3.89 -7.28
C LEU A 49 -8.83 2.53 -7.99
N ILE A 50 -8.45 2.47 -9.27
CA ILE A 50 -8.51 1.25 -10.08
C ILE A 50 -7.62 0.09 -9.57
N ILE A 51 -6.57 0.39 -8.81
CA ILE A 51 -5.63 -0.61 -8.28
C ILE A 51 -6.04 -1.03 -6.84
N ILE A 52 -6.95 -0.30 -6.21
CA ILE A 52 -7.33 -0.51 -4.81
C ILE A 52 -8.46 -1.54 -4.71
N PHE A 53 -8.24 -2.55 -3.89
CA PHE A 53 -9.23 -3.56 -3.55
C PHE A 53 -9.56 -3.53 -2.07
N ILE A 54 -10.86 -3.52 -1.74
CA ILE A 54 -11.34 -3.45 -0.35
C ILE A 54 -11.50 -4.87 0.20
N ILE A 55 -10.78 -5.18 1.27
CA ILE A 55 -10.68 -6.55 1.84
C ILE A 55 -11.42 -6.67 3.18
N GLY A 56 -11.85 -5.55 3.77
CA GLY A 56 -12.44 -5.50 5.10
C GLY A 56 -13.06 -4.16 5.44
N LYS A 57 -13.57 -4.06 6.67
CA LYS A 57 -14.03 -2.80 7.26
C LYS A 57 -13.27 -2.56 8.57
N ALA A 58 -12.82 -1.33 8.75
CA ALA A 58 -12.00 -0.93 9.89
C ALA A 58 -10.79 -1.89 10.08
N THR A 59 -10.66 -2.50 11.25
CA THR A 59 -9.57 -3.42 11.60
C THR A 59 -9.90 -4.89 11.33
N LYS A 60 -11.11 -5.21 10.87
CA LYS A 60 -11.53 -6.59 10.61
C LYS A 60 -11.52 -6.90 9.12
N ALA A 61 -10.57 -7.74 8.70
CA ALA A 61 -10.56 -8.33 7.36
C ALA A 61 -11.62 -9.42 7.23
N PHE A 62 -12.22 -9.54 6.03
CA PHE A 62 -13.18 -10.61 5.73
C PHE A 62 -12.51 -11.93 5.37
N ILE A 63 -11.21 -11.91 5.06
CA ILE A 63 -10.40 -13.08 4.72
C ILE A 63 -9.18 -13.18 5.65
N SER A 64 -8.64 -14.39 5.78
CA SER A 64 -7.37 -14.62 6.46
C SER A 64 -6.23 -13.97 5.68
N LEU A 65 -5.39 -13.20 6.39
CA LEU A 65 -4.24 -12.53 5.81
C LEU A 65 -3.00 -13.45 5.80
N PRO A 66 -2.13 -13.32 4.79
CA PRO A 66 -0.85 -14.02 4.75
C PRO A 66 0.11 -13.54 5.85
N LYS A 67 1.24 -14.24 6.02
CA LYS A 67 2.28 -13.87 7.00
C LYS A 67 2.70 -12.39 6.82
N CYS A 68 3.03 -11.74 7.93
CA CYS A 68 3.28 -10.29 8.00
C CYS A 68 2.08 -9.38 7.73
N LYS A 69 0.84 -9.91 7.67
CA LYS A 69 -0.40 -9.12 7.50
C LYS A 69 -0.33 -8.14 6.32
N GLY A 70 0.42 -8.48 5.29
CA GLY A 70 0.60 -7.66 4.09
C GLY A 70 1.34 -6.34 4.29
N VAL A 71 2.11 -6.20 5.38
CA VAL A 71 2.99 -5.05 5.62
C VAL A 71 4.30 -5.26 4.87
N ASN A 72 4.74 -4.25 4.11
CA ASN A 72 6.03 -4.28 3.45
C ASN A 72 7.05 -3.53 4.32
N LEU A 73 8.02 -4.26 4.87
CA LEU A 73 9.08 -3.71 5.70
C LEU A 73 10.20 -3.14 4.83
N SER A 74 10.85 -2.08 5.32
CA SER A 74 12.12 -1.61 4.74
C SER A 74 13.22 -2.65 4.93
N ILE A 75 14.25 -2.67 4.07
CA ILE A 75 15.40 -3.60 4.21
C ILE A 75 16.13 -3.40 5.54
N ALA A 76 16.07 -2.20 6.13
CA ALA A 76 16.57 -1.98 7.48
C ALA A 76 15.72 -2.70 8.53
N GLU A 77 14.39 -2.54 8.47
CA GLU A 77 13.45 -3.14 9.42
C GLU A 77 13.35 -4.67 9.29
N GLU A 78 13.59 -5.20 8.08
CA GLU A 78 13.64 -6.65 7.84
C GLU A 78 14.92 -7.28 8.37
N ARG A 79 16.03 -6.52 8.44
CA ARG A 79 17.31 -7.00 9.00
C ARG A 79 17.35 -7.04 10.52
N ASP A 80 16.63 -6.15 11.19
CA ASP A 80 16.56 -6.10 12.66
C ASP A 80 15.58 -7.13 13.27
N LYS A 81 14.95 -7.97 12.44
CA LYS A 81 13.90 -8.91 12.81
C LYS A 81 14.32 -10.36 12.65
#